data_AF-T0ZMJ9-F1
#
_entry.id   AF-T0ZMJ9-F1
#
_cell.length_a   1.000
_cell.length_b   1.000
_cell.length_c   1.000
_cell.angle_alpha   90.00
_cell.angle_beta   90.00
_cell.angle_gamma   90.00
#
_symmetry.space_group_name_H-M   'P 1'
#
loop_
_entity.id
_entity.type
_entity.pdbx_description
1 polymer ?
#
loop_
_entity_poly.entity_id
_entity_poly.type
_entity_poly.pdbx_seq_one_letter_code
_entity_poly.pdbx_strand_id
1 'polypeptide(L)'
;RMIVVLDHARYHHAVLLTPFLRQHAKQLRLLFLPPYSPQLASLERVWKLTRRLATHNRYFPTLEAVVQAVNACFDRWRRPNRVLRRLCCIT
;
A
#
# COMPACT_ATOMS: atom_id res chain seq x y z
N ARG A 1 -3.96 -14.43 -11.92
CA ARG A 1 -2.79 -14.60 -11.01
C ARG A 1 -2.47 -13.24 -10.40
N MET A 2 -2.48 -13.13 -9.08
CA MET A 2 -2.22 -11.92 -8.31
C MET A 2 -0.74 -11.84 -7.93
N ILE A 3 -0.15 -10.66 -8.10
CA ILE A 3 1.21 -10.37 -7.66
C ILE A 3 1.12 -9.30 -6.57
N VAL A 4 1.69 -9.59 -5.40
CA VAL A 4 1.78 -8.63 -4.30
C VAL A 4 3.22 -8.17 -4.22
N VAL A 5 3.43 -6.87 -4.44
CA VAL A 5 4.74 -6.24 -4.38
C VAL A 5 4.97 -5.76 -2.95
N LEU A 6 6.08 -6.19 -2.33
CA LEU A 6 6.39 -5.97 -0.93
C LEU A 6 7.80 -5.39 -0.76
N ASP A 7 8.02 -4.70 0.35
CA ASP A 7 9.37 -4.38 0.82
C ASP A 7 10.00 -5.60 1.52
N HIS A 8 11.21 -5.42 2.05
CA HIS A 8 11.96 -6.46 2.76
C HIS A 8 11.67 -6.52 4.27
N ALA A 9 10.54 -5.97 4.74
CA ALA A 9 10.22 -6.04 6.16
C ALA A 9 10.18 -7.49 6.66
N ARG A 10 10.80 -7.75 7.83
CA ARG A 10 11.03 -9.11 8.34
C ARG A 10 9.75 -9.95 8.47
N TYR A 11 8.63 -9.30 8.78
CA TYR A 11 7.33 -9.98 8.92
C TYR A 11 6.77 -10.50 7.59
N HIS A 12 7.18 -9.98 6.44
CA HIS A 12 6.83 -10.55 5.13
C HIS A 12 7.52 -11.90 4.85
N HIS A 13 8.58 -12.21 5.60
CA HIS A 13 9.31 -13.48 5.54
C HIS A 13 8.95 -14.43 6.70
N ALA A 14 7.91 -14.12 7.47
CA ALA A 14 7.52 -14.95 8.60
C ALA A 14 7.19 -16.37 8.14
N VAL A 15 7.78 -17.37 8.82
CA VAL A 15 7.58 -18.80 8.52
C VAL A 15 6.09 -19.17 8.58
N LEU A 16 5.32 -18.50 9.44
CA LEU A 16 3.87 -18.64 9.57
C LEU A 16 3.11 -18.45 8.26
N LEU A 17 3.63 -17.66 7.32
CA LEU A 17 2.99 -17.43 6.01
C LEU A 17 3.20 -18.60 5.03
N THR A 18 4.17 -19.47 5.29
CA THR A 18 4.59 -20.53 4.34
C THR A 18 3.45 -21.48 3.95
N PRO A 19 2.63 -22.01 4.88
CA PRO A 19 1.52 -22.91 4.52
C PRO A 19 0.51 -22.23 3.59
N PHE A 20 0.13 -20.98 3.92
CA PHE A 20 -0.80 -20.18 3.13
C PHE A 20 -0.26 -19.90 1.71
N LEU A 21 1.01 -19.47 1.60
CA LEU A 21 1.62 -19.18 0.32
C LEU A 21 1.75 -20.43 -0.56
N ARG A 22 2.03 -21.60 0.04
CA ARG A 22 2.06 -22.88 -0.67
C ARG A 22 0.69 -23.28 -1.18
N GLN A 23 -0.34 -23.20 -0.33
CA GLN A 23 -1.73 -23.48 -0.70
C GLN A 23 -2.22 -22.63 -1.88
N HIS A 24 -1.79 -21.36 -1.93
CA HIS A 24 -2.22 -20.40 -2.95
C HIS A 24 -1.19 -20.12 -4.05
N ALA A 25 -0.12 -20.92 -4.20
CA ALA A 25 1.00 -20.63 -5.11
C ALA A 25 0.62 -20.45 -6.59
N LYS A 26 -0.49 -21.06 -7.04
CA LYS A 26 -1.04 -20.88 -8.40
C LYS A 26 -1.73 -19.52 -8.59
N GLN A 27 -2.28 -18.96 -7.51
CA GLN A 27 -3.09 -17.75 -7.52
C GLN A 27 -2.32 -16.52 -7.07
N LEU A 28 -1.42 -16.65 -6.10
CA LEU A 28 -0.72 -15.57 -5.41
C LEU A 28 0.79 -15.74 -5.54
N ARG A 29 1.49 -14.65 -5.87
CA ARG A 29 2.96 -14.58 -5.87
C ARG A 29 3.41 -13.31 -5.16
N LEU A 30 4.41 -13.42 -4.29
CA LEU A 30 5.07 -12.28 -3.69
C LEU A 30 6.25 -11.84 -4.56
N LEU A 31 6.39 -10.53 -4.76
CA LEU A 31 7.51 -9.89 -5.43
C LEU A 31 8.17 -8.93 -4.44
N PHE A 32 9.41 -9.21 -4.05
CA PHE A 32 10.17 -8.35 -3.17
C PHE A 32 10.93 -7.32 -3.98
N LEU A 33 10.81 -6.05 -3.59
CA LEU A 33 11.60 -4.95 -4.14
C LEU A 33 13.06 -5.08 -3.70
N PRO A 34 14.04 -4.59 -4.48
CA PRO A 34 15.42 -4.51 -4.02
C PRO A 34 15.53 -3.78 -2.67
N PRO A 35 16.45 -4.19 -1.78
CA PRO A 35 16.67 -3.50 -0.52
C PRO A 35 16.88 -1.99 -0.70
N TYR A 36 16.40 -1.21 0.28
CA TYR A 36 16.56 0.25 0.32
C TYR A 36 16.11 0.99 -0.94
N SER A 37 15.09 0.48 -1.63
CA SER A 37 14.56 1.08 -2.87
C SER A 37 13.14 1.67 -2.72
N PRO A 38 12.91 2.64 -1.80
CA PRO A 38 11.59 3.22 -1.57
C PRO A 38 11.00 3.92 -2.79
N GLN A 39 11.84 4.39 -3.72
CA GLN A 39 11.41 4.97 -5.00
C GLN A 39 10.62 4.00 -5.89
N LEU A 40 10.83 2.68 -5.71
CA LEU A 40 10.11 1.63 -6.43
C LEU A 40 8.78 1.25 -5.75
N ALA A 41 8.61 1.60 -4.47
CA ALA A 41 7.39 1.35 -3.73
C ALA A 41 6.31 2.38 -4.13
N SER A 42 5.45 2.00 -5.07
CA SER A 42 4.31 2.83 -5.52
C SER A 42 3.42 3.34 -4.38
N LEU A 43 3.33 2.57 -3.29
CA LEU A 43 2.58 2.94 -2.09
C LEU A 43 3.08 4.24 -1.44
N GLU A 44 4.39 4.54 -1.50
CA GLU A 44 4.95 5.81 -0.98
C GLU A 44 4.37 7.03 -1.70
N ARG A 45 4.18 6.93 -3.02
CA ARG A 45 3.56 8.00 -3.82
C ARG A 45 2.09 8.19 -3.45
N VAL A 46 1.38 7.09 -3.19
CA VAL A 46 -0.01 7.13 -2.71
C VAL A 46 -0.08 7.80 -1.34
N TRP A 47 0.77 7.40 -0.38
CA TRP A 47 0.81 8.01 0.94
C TRP A 47 1.14 9.50 0.92
N LYS A 48 2.07 9.92 0.04
CA LYS A 48 2.38 11.34 -0.15
C LYS A 48 1.15 12.13 -0.60
N LEU A 49 0.34 11.59 -1.52
CA LEU A 49 -0.90 12.22 -1.94
C LEU A 49 -1.97 12.19 -0.84
N THR A 50 -2.15 11.05 -0.17
CA THR A 50 -3.09 10.91 0.95
C THR A 50 -2.79 11.95 2.04
N ARG A 51 -1.53 12.13 2.41
CA ARG A 51 -1.12 13.16 3.39
C ARG A 51 -1.56 14.55 2.95
N ARG A 52 -1.30 14.93 1.69
CA ARG A 52 -1.70 16.23 1.13
C ARG A 52 -3.22 16.44 1.13
N LEU A 53 -3.99 15.40 0.85
CA LEU A 53 -5.44 15.50 0.71
C LEU A 53 -6.22 15.33 2.01
N ALA A 54 -5.69 14.56 2.97
CA ALA A 54 -6.43 14.14 4.15
C ALA A 54 -5.93 14.80 5.44
N THR A 55 -4.62 14.98 5.61
CA THR A 55 -4.03 15.32 6.91
C THR A 55 -3.17 16.59 6.92
N HIS A 56 -2.81 17.13 5.76
CA HIS A 56 -1.92 18.29 5.65
C HIS A 56 -2.55 19.55 6.26
N ASN A 57 -1.79 20.23 7.13
CA ASN A 57 -2.18 21.48 7.82
C ASN A 57 -3.55 21.42 8.50
N ARG A 58 -3.92 20.26 9.06
CA ARG A 58 -5.18 20.07 9.75
C ARG A 58 -4.94 19.52 11.15
N TYR A 59 -5.58 20.13 12.14
CA TYR A 59 -5.63 19.61 13.50
C TYR A 59 -6.68 18.51 13.63
N PHE A 60 -6.34 17.46 14.37
CA PHE A 60 -7.23 16.36 14.70
C PHE A 60 -7.24 16.17 16.22
N PRO A 61 -8.41 16.24 16.87
CA PRO A 61 -8.50 16.09 18.32
C PRO A 61 -8.32 14.64 18.79
N THR A 62 -8.55 13.66 17.90
CA THR A 62 -8.45 12.23 18.21
C THR A 62 -7.83 11.44 17.06
N LEU A 63 -7.33 10.25 17.36
CA LEU A 63 -6.81 9.32 16.34
C LEU A 63 -7.92 8.86 15.40
N GLU A 64 -9.13 8.64 15.91
CA GLU A 64 -10.30 8.24 15.14
C GLU A 64 -10.62 9.28 14.04
N ALA A 65 -10.47 10.57 14.35
CA ALA A 65 -10.67 11.63 13.37
C ALA A 65 -9.62 11.57 12.23
N VAL A 66 -8.38 11.18 12.54
CA VAL A 66 -7.34 10.95 11.52
C VAL A 66 -7.72 9.73 10.66
N VAL A 67 -8.12 8.62 11.28
CA VAL A 67 -8.53 7.39 10.59
C VAL A 67 -9.71 7.66 9.65
N GLN A 68 -10.71 8.40 10.11
CA GLN A 68 -11.87 8.79 9.29
C GLN A 68 -11.45 9.64 8.08
N ALA A 69 -10.59 10.63 8.26
CA ALA A 69 -10.12 11.48 7.16
C ALA A 69 -9.32 10.67 6.12
N VAL A 70 -8.47 9.75 6.58
CA VAL A 70 -7.70 8.86 5.71
C VAL A 70 -8.62 7.87 4.98
N ASN A 71 -9.57 7.25 5.66
CA ASN A 71 -10.54 6.33 5.06
C ASN A 71 -11.41 7.02 4.01
N ALA A 72 -11.93 8.21 4.29
CA ALA A 72 -12.68 9.00 3.32
C ALA A 72 -11.84 9.29 2.06
N CYS A 73 -10.51 9.46 2.20
CA CYS A 73 -9.62 9.59 1.05
C CYS A 73 -9.54 8.30 0.23
N PHE A 74 -9.36 7.15 0.87
CA PHE A 74 -9.27 5.85 0.20
C PHE A 74 -10.60 5.36 -0.37
N ASP A 75 -11.74 5.73 0.22
CA ASP A 75 -13.07 5.42 -0.31
C ASP A 75 -13.29 6.03 -1.69
N ARG A 76 -12.77 7.24 -1.94
CA ARG A 76 -12.76 7.87 -3.28
C ARG A 76 -11.95 7.07 -4.31
N TRP A 77 -11.00 6.26 -3.85
CA TRP A 77 -10.12 5.45 -4.70
C TRP A 77 -10.44 3.96 -4.66
N ARG A 78 -11.56 3.56 -4.05
CA ARG A 78 -11.97 2.16 -3.87
C ARG A 78 -12.21 1.43 -5.20
N ARG A 79 -12.64 2.16 -6.24
CA ARG A 79 -12.79 1.65 -7.60
C ARG A 79 -11.57 1.99 -8.45
N PRO A 80 -11.27 1.21 -9.51
CA PRO A 80 -10.21 1.55 -10.46
C PRO A 80 -10.32 2.99 -10.93
N ASN A 81 -9.25 3.76 -10.77
CA ASN A 81 -9.25 5.18 -11.03
C ASN A 81 -7.92 5.63 -11.65
N ARG A 82 -7.96 6.76 -12.38
CA ARG A 82 -6.80 7.30 -13.09
C ARG A 82 -5.70 7.78 -12.14
N VAL A 83 -6.04 8.20 -10.91
CA VAL A 83 -5.09 8.69 -9.91
C VAL A 83 -4.16 7.56 -9.47
N LEU A 84 -4.71 6.46 -8.97
CA LEU A 84 -3.92 5.29 -8.58
C LEU A 84 -3.19 4.67 -9.76
N ARG A 85 -3.79 4.64 -10.96
CA ARG A 85 -3.09 4.19 -12.17
C ARG A 85 -1.83 5.01 -12.42
N ARG A 86 -1.92 6.34 -12.36
CA ARG A 86 -0.77 7.23 -12.57
C ARG A 86 0.27 7.11 -11.45
N LEU A 87 -0.16 7.00 -10.20
CA LEU A 87 0.75 6.91 -9.04
C LEU A 87 1.45 5.55 -8.94
N CYS A 88 0.79 4.47 -9.38
CA CYS A 88 1.31 3.12 -9.25
C CYS A 88 2.05 2.60 -10.50
N CYS A 89 1.91 3.27 -11.65
CA CYS A 89 2.79 3.00 -12.78
C CYS A 89 4.24 3.34 -12.41
N ILE A 90 5.14 2.38 -12.60
CA ILE A 90 6.58 2.61 -12.64
C ILE A 90 6.86 2.99 -14.10
N THR A 91 7.15 4.26 -14.34
CA THR A 91 7.73 4.74 -15.61
C THR A 91 9.24 4.64 -15.54
#